data_AF-D7BPU8-F1
#
_entry.id   AF-D7BPU8-F1
#
_cell.length_a   1.000
_cell.length_b   1.000
_cell.length_c   1.000
_cell.angle_alpha   90.00
_cell.angle_beta   90.00
_cell.angle_gamma   90.00
#
_symmetry.space_group_name_H-M   'P 1'
#
loop_
_entity.id
_entity.type
_entity.pdbx_description
1 polymer ?
#
loop_
_entity_poly.entity_id
_entity_poly.type
_entity_poly.pdbx_seq_one_letter_code
_entity_poly.pdbx_strand_id
1 'polypeptide(L)'
;MDPADVVERLLAFGVGLIVISGGEPLNQQSRLEPVIRALREAGIAVEIETNGTVAPQAALAAAGIRFNVSPKLAHSGIAEKRRIVPEVLGEFTRLPGAAFKFVCATASDLEEVDALVARHSLKNIWIMPRGQSPEEIEEGIRTLADEVVGRKWNLSGRLHVTIWGSKRGV
;
A
#
# COMPACT_ATOMS: atom_id res chain seq x y z
N MET A 1 -15.38 0.19 -19.56
CA MET A 1 -14.16 0.55 -20.31
C MET A 1 -13.44 -0.74 -20.60
N ASP A 2 -13.09 -0.92 -21.87
CA ASP A 2 -12.35 -2.08 -22.32
C ASP A 2 -10.90 -2.00 -21.81
N PRO A 3 -10.23 -3.12 -21.46
CA PRO A 3 -8.83 -3.08 -21.04
C PRO A 3 -7.89 -2.42 -22.05
N ALA A 4 -8.14 -2.54 -23.36
CA ALA A 4 -7.29 -1.92 -24.37
C ALA A 4 -7.36 -0.38 -24.29
N ASP A 5 -8.57 0.19 -24.17
CA ASP A 5 -8.77 1.63 -23.99
C ASP A 5 -8.03 2.14 -22.74
N VAL A 6 -8.05 1.35 -21.65
CA VAL A 6 -7.35 1.70 -20.41
C VAL A 6 -5.84 1.72 -20.63
N VAL A 7 -5.29 0.71 -21.30
CA VAL A 7 -3.85 0.61 -21.57
C VAL A 7 -3.38 1.79 -22.42
N GLU A 8 -4.07 2.11 -23.51
CA GLU A 8 -3.73 3.24 -24.38
C GLU A 8 -3.65 4.54 -23.58
N ARG A 9 -4.67 4.81 -22.76
CA ARG A 9 -4.72 6.00 -21.91
C ARG A 9 -3.61 6.02 -20.87
N LEU A 10 -3.27 4.88 -20.28
CA LEU A 10 -2.19 4.79 -19.28
C LEU A 10 -0.82 5.01 -19.91
N LEU A 11 -0.57 4.47 -21.09
CA LEU A 11 0.68 4.67 -21.83
C LEU A 11 0.86 6.12 -22.29
N ALA A 12 -0.23 6.80 -22.63
CA ALA A 12 -0.21 8.21 -23.05
C ALA A 12 0.30 9.18 -21.95
N PHE A 13 0.32 8.78 -20.67
CA PHE A 13 0.93 9.59 -19.61
C PHE A 13 2.46 9.66 -19.69
N GLY A 14 3.12 8.72 -20.37
CA GLY A 14 4.58 8.73 -20.53
C GLY A 14 5.37 8.60 -19.22
N VAL A 15 4.81 7.93 -18.21
CA VAL A 15 5.43 7.75 -16.88
C VAL A 15 6.05 6.36 -16.72
N GLY A 16 7.13 6.26 -15.94
CA GLY A 16 7.80 4.98 -15.68
C GLY A 16 7.12 4.08 -14.64
N LEU A 17 6.12 4.58 -13.92
CA LEU A 17 5.39 3.87 -12.88
C LEU A 17 3.90 4.19 -12.93
N ILE A 18 3.07 3.14 -12.92
CA ILE A 18 1.63 3.23 -12.67
C ILE A 18 1.32 2.59 -11.30
N VAL A 19 0.65 3.36 -10.45
CA VAL A 19 0.14 2.87 -9.16
C VAL A 19 -1.36 2.63 -9.28
N ILE A 20 -1.78 1.40 -9.04
CA ILE A 20 -3.17 0.97 -9.05
C ILE A 20 -3.65 0.93 -7.60
N SER A 21 -4.60 1.79 -7.27
CA SER A 21 -5.15 1.97 -5.92
C SER A 21 -6.68 2.13 -6.01
N GLY A 22 -7.31 2.53 -4.90
CA GLY A 22 -8.75 2.77 -4.77
C GLY A 22 -9.55 1.51 -4.45
N GLY A 23 -10.62 1.68 -3.66
CA GLY A 23 -11.39 0.55 -3.12
C GLY A 23 -10.47 -0.51 -2.50
N GLU A 24 -10.71 -1.78 -2.85
CA GLU A 24 -9.71 -2.84 -2.76
C GLU A 24 -9.47 -3.36 -4.19
N PRO A 25 -8.33 -3.02 -4.83
CA PRO A 25 -8.11 -3.33 -6.25
C PRO A 25 -8.07 -4.83 -6.53
N LEU A 26 -7.66 -5.65 -5.57
CA LEU A 26 -7.62 -7.10 -5.73
C LEU A 26 -9.02 -7.76 -5.72
N ASN A 27 -10.10 -6.99 -5.60
CA ASN A 27 -11.44 -7.50 -5.95
C ASN A 27 -11.70 -7.57 -7.46
N GLN A 28 -10.85 -6.94 -8.29
CA GLN A 28 -11.05 -6.81 -9.74
C GLN A 28 -9.91 -7.42 -10.56
N GLN A 29 -9.20 -8.41 -10.00
CA GLN A 29 -7.95 -8.95 -10.56
C GLN A 29 -8.08 -9.44 -11.99
N SER A 30 -9.17 -10.13 -12.34
CA SER A 30 -9.42 -10.62 -13.70
C SER A 30 -9.47 -9.51 -14.75
N ARG A 31 -9.88 -8.30 -14.34
CA ARG A 31 -9.92 -7.11 -15.21
C ARG A 31 -8.58 -6.36 -15.20
N LEU A 32 -7.84 -6.43 -14.10
CA LEU A 32 -6.55 -5.78 -13.94
C LEU A 32 -5.42 -6.54 -14.64
N GLU A 33 -5.44 -7.87 -14.62
CA GLU A 33 -4.40 -8.72 -15.21
C GLU A 33 -4.03 -8.35 -16.66
N PRO A 34 -4.96 -8.24 -17.63
CA PRO A 34 -4.59 -7.88 -19.00
C PRO A 34 -3.97 -6.48 -19.09
N VAL A 35 -4.43 -5.53 -18.27
CA VAL A 35 -3.88 -4.16 -18.23
C VAL A 35 -2.46 -4.18 -17.67
N ILE A 36 -2.25 -4.86 -16.54
CA ILE A 36 -0.95 -4.97 -15.88
C ILE A 36 0.05 -5.66 -16.81
N ARG A 37 -0.35 -6.76 -17.46
CA ARG A 37 0.50 -7.46 -18.42
C ARG A 37 0.96 -6.52 -19.53
N ALA A 38 0.04 -5.80 -20.17
CA ALA A 38 0.37 -4.87 -21.25
C ALA A 38 1.30 -3.73 -20.79
N LEU A 39 1.06 -3.17 -19.60
CA LEU A 39 1.95 -2.16 -19.01
C LEU A 39 3.37 -2.71 -18.78
N ARG A 40 3.49 -3.94 -18.27
CA ARG A 40 4.78 -4.61 -18.04
C ARG A 40 5.52 -4.91 -19.34
N GLU A 41 4.81 -5.39 -20.35
CA GLU A 41 5.35 -5.61 -21.71
C GLU A 41 5.86 -4.30 -22.34
N ALA A 42 5.19 -3.18 -22.06
CA ALA A 42 5.64 -1.84 -22.46
C ALA A 42 6.77 -1.27 -21.58
N GLY A 43 7.33 -2.05 -20.65
CA GLY A 43 8.43 -1.63 -19.78
C GLY A 43 8.03 -0.73 -18.59
N ILE A 44 6.73 -0.55 -18.34
CA ILE A 44 6.24 0.29 -17.25
C ILE A 44 6.26 -0.48 -15.93
N ALA A 45 6.77 0.14 -14.86
CA ALA A 45 6.65 -0.43 -13.53
C ALA A 45 5.21 -0.33 -13.03
N VAL A 46 4.75 -1.35 -12.31
CA VAL A 46 3.39 -1.36 -11.73
C VAL A 46 3.49 -1.62 -10.24
N GLU A 47 2.69 -0.89 -9.48
CA GLU A 47 2.49 -1.10 -8.05
C GLU A 47 0.99 -1.17 -7.72
N ILE A 48 0.60 -2.11 -6.85
CA ILE A 48 -0.76 -2.19 -6.32
C ILE A 48 -0.76 -1.76 -4.87
N GLU A 49 -1.63 -0.81 -4.51
CA GLU A 49 -1.95 -0.50 -3.12
C GLU A 49 -3.18 -1.30 -2.68
N THR A 50 -3.01 -2.18 -1.69
CA THR A 50 -4.06 -3.09 -1.21
C THR A 50 -4.19 -3.01 0.30
N ASN A 51 -5.37 -3.27 0.85
CA ASN A 51 -5.58 -3.35 2.30
C ASN A 51 -5.12 -4.70 2.89
N GLY A 52 -4.70 -5.66 2.07
CA GLY A 52 -4.21 -6.96 2.50
C GLY A 52 -5.29 -7.97 2.93
N THR A 53 -6.55 -7.76 2.55
CA THR A 53 -7.66 -8.71 2.85
C THR A 53 -7.98 -9.67 1.70
N VAL A 54 -7.38 -9.46 0.51
CA VAL A 54 -7.58 -10.31 -0.67
C VAL A 54 -6.23 -10.77 -1.19
N ALA A 55 -6.10 -12.08 -1.40
CA ALA A 55 -4.93 -12.72 -1.99
C ALA A 55 -4.73 -12.33 -3.46
N PRO A 56 -3.50 -12.06 -3.92
CA PRO A 56 -3.22 -11.93 -5.33
C PRO A 56 -3.31 -13.29 -6.03
N GLN A 57 -4.01 -13.35 -7.15
CA GLN A 57 -4.05 -14.50 -8.05
C GLN A 57 -2.65 -14.78 -8.60
N ALA A 58 -2.38 -16.04 -8.94
CA ALA A 58 -1.08 -16.50 -9.39
C ALA A 58 -0.48 -15.65 -10.53
N ALA A 59 -1.31 -15.22 -11.49
CA ALA A 59 -0.89 -14.37 -12.59
C ALA A 59 -0.35 -13.00 -12.11
N LEU A 60 -1.03 -12.34 -11.17
CA LEU A 60 -0.58 -11.06 -10.61
C LEU A 60 0.63 -11.23 -9.69
N ALA A 61 0.66 -12.30 -8.89
CA ALA A 61 1.79 -12.64 -8.03
C ALA A 61 3.07 -12.87 -8.86
N ALA A 62 2.95 -13.45 -10.05
CA ALA A 62 4.05 -13.71 -10.97
C ALA A 62 4.38 -12.54 -11.93
N ALA A 63 3.59 -11.46 -11.94
CA ALA A 63 3.73 -10.37 -12.92
C ALA A 63 4.96 -9.46 -12.71
N GLY A 64 5.76 -9.70 -11.65
CA GLY A 64 6.93 -8.89 -11.33
C GLY A 64 6.56 -7.45 -10.95
N ILE A 65 5.42 -7.27 -10.30
CA ILE A 65 4.91 -5.98 -9.81
C ILE A 65 5.19 -5.80 -8.32
N ARG A 66 5.06 -4.56 -7.83
CA ARG A 66 5.16 -4.25 -6.40
C ARG A 66 3.79 -4.28 -5.73
N PHE A 67 3.78 -4.61 -4.45
CA PHE A 67 2.60 -4.56 -3.59
C PHE A 67 2.88 -3.67 -2.38
N ASN A 68 2.07 -2.64 -2.20
CA ASN A 68 2.04 -1.80 -1.03
C ASN A 68 0.84 -2.24 -0.17
N VAL A 69 1.10 -3.15 0.75
CA VAL A 69 0.07 -3.80 1.57
C VAL A 69 -0.15 -2.95 2.82
N SER A 70 -1.35 -2.43 3.00
CA SER A 70 -1.69 -1.53 4.11
C SER A 70 -2.84 -2.09 4.94
N PRO A 71 -2.58 -3.12 5.78
CA PRO A 71 -3.54 -3.62 6.74
C PRO A 71 -4.01 -2.47 7.62
N LYS A 72 -5.32 -2.38 7.83
CA LYS A 72 -5.88 -1.34 8.70
C LYS A 72 -5.58 -1.69 10.15
N LEU A 73 -5.29 -0.69 10.98
CA LEU A 73 -5.10 -0.81 12.43
C LEU A 73 -6.43 -0.60 13.18
N ALA A 74 -6.44 -0.80 14.50
CA ALA A 74 -7.65 -0.74 15.32
C ALA A 74 -8.38 0.62 15.22
N HIS A 75 -7.63 1.71 15.16
CA HIS A 75 -8.18 3.06 15.05
C HIS A 75 -8.98 3.31 13.75
N SER A 76 -8.94 2.40 12.77
CA SER A 76 -9.78 2.49 11.58
C SER A 76 -11.26 2.19 11.86
N GLY A 77 -11.60 1.69 13.05
CA GLY A 77 -12.95 1.26 13.42
C GLY A 77 -13.41 -0.04 12.77
N ILE A 78 -12.55 -0.73 12.03
CA ILE A 78 -12.86 -2.02 11.41
C ILE A 78 -12.49 -3.14 12.40
N ALA A 79 -13.42 -4.03 12.69
CA ALA A 79 -13.16 -5.21 13.53
C ALA A 79 -11.97 -6.01 13.00
N GLU A 80 -11.07 -6.46 13.89
CA GLU A 80 -9.81 -7.15 13.54
C GLU A 80 -10.02 -8.28 12.53
N LYS A 81 -11.02 -9.15 12.78
CA LYS A 81 -11.40 -10.28 11.90
C LYS A 81 -11.73 -9.91 10.44
N ARG A 82 -11.97 -8.63 10.16
CA ARG A 82 -12.25 -8.13 8.80
C ARG A 82 -11.08 -7.38 8.17
N ARG A 83 -10.12 -6.89 8.97
CA ARG A 83 -8.98 -6.09 8.50
C ARG A 83 -7.65 -6.85 8.50
N ILE A 84 -7.55 -7.92 9.29
CA ILE A 84 -6.39 -8.81 9.36
C ILE A 84 -6.83 -10.19 8.89
N VAL A 85 -6.30 -10.62 7.75
CA VAL A 85 -6.54 -11.98 7.19
C VAL A 85 -5.19 -12.70 7.16
N PRO A 86 -4.86 -13.49 8.20
CA PRO A 86 -3.52 -14.07 8.39
C PRO A 86 -2.99 -14.83 7.16
N GLU A 87 -3.87 -15.59 6.50
CA GLU A 87 -3.52 -16.39 5.33
C GLU A 87 -3.06 -15.50 4.17
N VAL A 88 -3.79 -14.40 3.93
CA VAL A 88 -3.49 -13.41 2.88
C VAL A 88 -2.21 -12.65 3.19
N LEU A 89 -2.02 -12.21 4.44
CA LEU A 89 -0.76 -11.56 4.84
C LEU A 89 0.43 -12.51 4.62
N GLY A 90 0.26 -13.79 4.93
CA GLY A 90 1.24 -14.83 4.66
C GLY A 90 1.57 -15.01 3.18
N GLU A 91 0.64 -14.75 2.26
CA GLU A 91 0.95 -14.75 0.83
C GLU A 91 1.86 -13.58 0.45
N PHE A 92 1.56 -12.38 0.94
CA PHE A 92 2.36 -11.20 0.65
C PHE A 92 3.79 -11.29 1.22
N THR A 93 4.00 -11.91 2.38
CA THR A 93 5.36 -12.07 2.93
C THR A 93 6.26 -12.96 2.07
N ARG A 94 5.68 -13.79 1.19
CA ARG A 94 6.42 -14.63 0.24
C ARG A 94 6.74 -13.90 -1.07
N LEU A 95 6.12 -12.74 -1.32
CA LEU A 95 6.34 -11.97 -2.54
C LEU A 95 7.51 -11.00 -2.34
N PRO A 96 8.58 -11.08 -3.16
CA PRO A 96 9.75 -10.20 -3.01
C PRO A 96 9.42 -8.72 -3.27
N GLY A 97 8.33 -8.44 -3.99
CA GLY A 97 7.85 -7.09 -4.28
C GLY A 97 6.93 -6.48 -3.22
N ALA A 98 6.71 -7.14 -2.07
CA ALA A 98 5.79 -6.64 -1.05
C ALA A 98 6.47 -5.74 -0.01
N ALA A 99 5.79 -4.64 0.32
CA ALA A 99 6.06 -3.78 1.47
C ALA A 99 4.80 -3.69 2.32
N PHE A 100 4.95 -3.64 3.65
CA PHE A 100 3.82 -3.44 4.56
C PHE A 100 3.83 -2.00 5.08
N LYS A 101 2.83 -1.20 4.69
CA LYS A 101 2.71 0.22 5.04
C LYS A 101 1.55 0.45 6.01
N PHE A 102 1.85 0.83 7.24
CA PHE A 102 0.84 1.11 8.26
C PHE A 102 0.61 2.59 8.41
N VAL A 103 -0.66 2.98 8.50
CA VAL A 103 -1.03 4.34 8.88
C VAL A 103 -1.05 4.39 10.39
N CYS A 104 -0.29 5.30 11.01
CA CYS A 104 -0.20 5.42 12.47
C CYS A 104 -0.43 6.87 12.89
N ALA A 105 -1.08 7.09 14.03
CA ALA A 105 -1.27 8.41 14.63
C ALA A 105 -0.54 8.53 15.99
N THR A 106 -0.31 7.41 16.66
CA THR A 106 0.20 7.37 18.04
C THR A 106 1.22 6.25 18.24
N ALA A 107 1.97 6.29 19.35
CA ALA A 107 2.86 5.21 19.76
C ALA A 107 2.14 3.87 19.95
N SER A 108 0.90 3.89 20.44
CA SER A 108 0.09 2.66 20.61
C SER A 108 -0.25 2.00 19.27
N ASP A 109 -0.37 2.79 18.19
CA ASP A 109 -0.49 2.21 16.85
C ASP A 109 0.79 1.45 16.45
N LEU A 110 1.97 1.92 16.87
CA LEU A 110 3.24 1.22 16.60
C LEU A 110 3.34 -0.09 17.40
N GLU A 111 2.82 -0.14 18.63
CA GLU A 111 2.72 -1.37 19.43
C GLU A 111 1.81 -2.41 18.74
N GLU A 112 0.70 -1.96 18.14
CA GLU A 112 -0.15 -2.85 17.34
C GLU A 112 0.59 -3.36 16.10
N VAL A 113 1.38 -2.50 15.43
CA VAL A 113 2.22 -2.91 14.30
C VAL A 113 3.26 -3.94 14.74
N ASP A 114 3.93 -3.76 15.89
CA ASP A 114 4.87 -4.74 16.44
C ASP A 114 4.21 -6.10 16.64
N ALA A 115 3.00 -6.12 17.22
CA ALA A 115 2.25 -7.34 17.43
C ALA A 115 1.90 -8.04 16.11
N LEU A 116 1.52 -7.29 15.07
CA LEU A 116 1.25 -7.84 13.73
C LEU A 116 2.52 -8.34 13.03
N VAL A 117 3.61 -7.59 13.12
CA VAL A 117 4.93 -7.94 12.58
C VAL A 117 5.40 -9.26 13.18
N ALA A 118 5.33 -9.40 14.51
CA ALA A 118 5.71 -10.62 15.20
C ALA A 118 4.78 -11.79 14.84
N ARG A 119 3.45 -11.58 14.89
CA ARG A 119 2.45 -12.63 14.67
C ARG A 119 2.46 -13.19 13.25
N HIS A 120 2.76 -12.35 12.25
CA HIS A 120 2.66 -12.72 10.84
C HIS A 120 4.01 -12.69 10.11
N SER A 121 5.12 -12.49 10.83
CA SER A 121 6.48 -12.42 10.27
C SER A 121 6.60 -11.40 9.12
N LEU A 122 5.95 -10.24 9.29
CA LEU A 122 5.95 -9.19 8.28
C LEU A 122 7.36 -8.57 8.15
N LYS A 123 7.72 -8.13 6.94
CA LYS A 123 9.03 -7.54 6.64
C LYS A 123 8.84 -6.30 5.77
N ASN A 124 9.89 -5.49 5.60
CA ASN A 124 9.83 -4.26 4.82
C ASN A 124 8.70 -3.33 5.30
N ILE A 125 8.80 -2.95 6.57
CA ILE A 125 7.77 -2.18 7.28
C ILE A 125 7.97 -0.70 7.01
N TRP A 126 6.88 -0.04 6.65
CA TRP A 126 6.78 1.39 6.44
C TRP A 126 5.71 1.96 7.35
N ILE A 127 6.04 3.04 8.05
CA ILE A 127 5.09 3.82 8.82
C ILE A 127 4.78 5.10 8.05
N MET A 128 3.50 5.39 7.91
CA MET A 128 2.99 6.61 7.31
C MET A 128 2.13 7.33 8.35
N PRO A 129 2.54 8.51 8.84
CA PRO A 129 1.72 9.26 9.77
C PRO A 129 0.34 9.57 9.18
N ARG A 130 -0.68 9.51 10.04
CA ARG A 130 -2.01 10.01 9.75
C ARG A 130 -1.95 11.53 9.60
N GLY A 131 -2.77 12.08 8.71
CA GLY A 131 -2.94 13.52 8.54
C GLY A 131 -3.64 13.86 7.23
N GLN A 132 -4.37 14.97 7.24
CA GLN A 132 -5.08 15.58 6.11
C GLN A 132 -4.59 17.01 5.81
N SER A 133 -3.71 17.56 6.65
CA SER A 133 -2.98 18.80 6.40
C SER A 133 -1.46 18.60 6.49
N PRO A 134 -0.66 19.49 5.86
CA PRO A 134 0.79 19.49 6.01
C PRO A 134 1.24 19.50 7.48
N GLU A 135 0.58 20.30 8.33
CA GLU A 135 0.90 20.48 9.74
C GLU A 135 0.67 19.19 10.53
N GLU A 136 -0.47 18.52 10.33
CA GLU A 136 -0.77 17.24 10.97
C GLU A 136 0.25 16.16 10.57
N ILE A 137 0.67 16.14 9.30
CA ILE A 137 1.66 15.18 8.81
C ILE A 137 3.03 15.46 9.43
N GLU A 138 3.45 16.73 9.49
CA GLU A 138 4.73 17.11 10.07
C GLU A 138 4.78 16.77 11.56
N GLU A 139 3.72 17.10 12.30
CA GLU A 139 3.59 16.74 13.71
C GLU A 139 3.64 15.22 13.92
N GLY A 140 2.91 14.45 13.10
CA GLY A 140 2.92 13.00 13.14
C GLY A 140 4.30 12.39 12.80
N ILE A 141 5.03 12.96 11.82
CA ILE A 141 6.41 12.57 11.52
C ILE A 141 7.30 12.79 12.74
N ARG A 142 7.28 14.00 13.32
CA ARG A 142 8.11 14.34 14.49
C ARG A 142 7.78 13.46 15.70
N THR A 143 6.52 13.15 15.90
CA THR A 143 6.04 12.34 17.02
C THR A 143 6.48 10.89 16.92
N LEU A 144 6.44 10.31 15.71
CA LEU A 144 6.68 8.87 15.51
C LEU A 144 8.13 8.54 15.11
N ALA A 145 8.92 9.50 14.61
CA ALA A 145 10.20 9.23 13.96
C ALA A 145 11.18 8.42 14.82
N ASP A 146 11.46 8.85 16.05
CA ASP A 146 12.46 8.19 16.91
C ASP A 146 12.06 6.74 17.22
N GLU A 147 10.78 6.50 17.44
CA GLU A 147 10.21 5.19 17.70
C GLU A 147 10.26 4.27 16.47
N VAL A 148 9.99 4.81 15.28
CA VAL A 148 10.06 4.06 14.02
C VAL A 148 11.51 3.70 13.69
N VAL A 149 12.45 4.65 13.87
CA VAL A 149 13.88 4.42 13.68
C VAL A 149 14.42 3.41 14.70
N GLY A 150 14.02 3.51 15.97
CA GLY A 150 14.39 2.56 17.01
C GLY A 150 13.99 1.11 16.68
N ARG A 151 12.87 0.93 15.98
CA ARG A 151 12.39 -0.38 15.46
C ARG A 151 13.04 -0.80 14.15
N LYS A 152 13.91 0.03 13.56
CA LYS A 152 14.56 -0.18 12.25
C LYS A 152 13.54 -0.30 11.11
N TRP A 153 12.43 0.42 11.21
CA TRP A 153 11.43 0.51 10.17
C TRP A 153 11.63 1.76 9.32
N ASN A 154 10.95 1.80 8.18
CA ASN A 154 10.98 2.96 7.30
C ASN A 154 9.89 3.95 7.68
N LEU A 155 10.16 5.24 7.50
CA LEU A 155 9.17 6.31 7.65
C LEU A 155 8.85 6.91 6.28
N SER A 156 7.56 7.19 6.05
CA SER A 156 7.06 7.85 4.84
C SER A 156 6.19 9.04 5.20
N GLY A 157 6.16 10.05 4.33
CA GLY A 157 5.21 11.16 4.41
C GLY A 157 3.99 10.95 3.51
N ARG A 158 3.13 11.95 3.45
CA ARG A 158 2.04 12.06 2.47
C ARG A 158 2.30 13.27 1.58
N LEU A 159 3.31 13.17 0.73
CA LEU A 159 3.82 14.30 -0.04
C LEU A 159 2.71 15.03 -0.84
N HIS A 160 1.76 14.29 -1.40
CA HIS A 160 0.64 14.90 -2.12
C HIS A 160 -0.24 15.78 -1.22
N VAL A 161 -0.46 15.40 0.05
CA VAL A 161 -1.20 16.22 1.02
C VAL A 161 -0.34 17.40 1.47
N THR A 162 0.97 17.19 1.65
CA THR A 162 1.90 18.26 1.99
C THR A 162 1.92 19.36 0.92
N ILE A 163 1.83 18.99 -0.36
CA ILE A 163 1.90 19.95 -1.48
C ILE A 163 0.51 20.51 -1.86
N TRP A 164 -0.51 19.66 -1.94
CA TRP A 164 -1.82 20.01 -2.52
C TRP A 164 -3.00 19.85 -1.54
N GLY A 165 -2.75 19.53 -0.28
CA GLY A 165 -3.78 19.27 0.72
C GLY A 165 -4.67 18.08 0.36
N SER A 166 -5.94 18.13 0.76
CA SER A 166 -6.91 17.05 0.52
C SER A 166 -7.55 17.08 -0.88
N LYS A 167 -6.90 17.71 -1.87
CA LYS A 167 -7.41 17.79 -3.24
C LYS A 167 -7.39 16.41 -3.91
N ARG A 168 -8.44 16.08 -4.66
CA ARG A 168 -8.53 14.83 -5.44
C ARG A 168 -7.97 15.03 -6.86
N GLY A 169 -7.33 13.99 -7.41
CA GLY A 169 -6.86 13.96 -8.79
C GLY A 169 -5.63 14.82 -9.05
N VAL A 170 -4.70 14.85 -8.09
CA VAL A 170 -3.42 15.57 -8.14
C VAL A 170 -2.26 14.60 -8.01
#